data_AF-A0AAN8CVP3-F1
#
_entry.id   AF-A0AAN8CVP3-F1
#
_cell.length_a   1.000
_cell.length_b   1.000
_cell.length_c   1.000
_cell.angle_alpha   90.00
_cell.angle_beta   90.00
_cell.angle_gamma   90.00
#
_symmetry.space_group_name_H-M   'P 1'
#
loop_
_entity.id
_entity.type
_entity.pdbx_description
1 polymer ?
#
loop_
_entity_poly.entity_id
_entity_poly.type
_entity_poly.pdbx_seq_one_letter_code
_entity_poly.pdbx_strand_id
1 'polypeptide(L)'
;MGASTLGKAASLDALLKECTRAFDDNGELQAKLLPRILLLMHRWYITSSELAGKLLMMYRDCKDDSCQRTQLKICYLMRYWIVTFPAEFNLDPGLIQLTEEFRDVAAQLGSQEHFKLLDISTIPSYDWMRKLTQRKKQTKKGKASLLFDHLEPMELAEHLTFLEFKSIRRISFTDYQSYVIHGCLMENPTLERSIALFNGVSQWVQLMVLSKLTPQTRAEVITKYIHVAQKLLLLQNFNTLMAVVGGLSHSSISRLKETHSYLAPEVVKVSRYESLNQL
;
A
#
# COMPACT_ATOMS: atom_id res chain seq x y z
N MET A 1 -8.14 30.75 -7.82
CA MET A 1 -9.03 29.84 -7.05
C MET A 1 -10.20 29.49 -7.95
N GLY A 2 -10.11 28.38 -8.69
CA GLY A 2 -11.15 27.96 -9.63
C GLY A 2 -12.26 27.23 -8.89
N ALA A 3 -13.46 27.79 -8.89
CA ALA A 3 -14.65 27.13 -8.37
C ALA A 3 -14.84 25.80 -9.12
N SER A 4 -14.88 24.68 -8.38
CA SER A 4 -15.32 23.43 -8.95
C SER A 4 -16.79 23.60 -9.36
N THR A 5 -17.07 23.49 -10.66
CA THR A 5 -18.43 23.44 -11.24
C THR A 5 -19.25 22.24 -10.74
N LEU A 6 -18.58 21.30 -10.06
CA LEU A 6 -19.17 20.14 -9.44
C LEU A 6 -19.82 20.53 -8.09
N GLY A 7 -21.13 20.33 -7.99
CA GLY A 7 -21.88 20.46 -6.75
C GLY A 7 -21.64 19.28 -5.79
N LYS A 8 -22.57 19.04 -4.86
CA LYS A 8 -22.48 17.94 -3.87
C LYS A 8 -22.46 16.53 -4.50
N ALA A 9 -22.96 16.38 -5.72
CA ALA A 9 -22.96 15.15 -6.49
C ALA A 9 -22.78 15.48 -7.98
N ALA A 10 -22.25 14.53 -8.73
CA ALA A 10 -22.08 14.65 -10.18
C ALA A 10 -22.19 13.27 -10.83
N SER A 11 -22.66 13.23 -12.08
CA SER A 11 -22.60 12.01 -12.89
C SER A 11 -21.15 11.70 -13.28
N LEU A 12 -20.87 10.43 -13.56
CA LEU A 12 -19.54 10.02 -14.02
C LEU A 12 -19.12 10.78 -15.29
N ASP A 13 -20.04 11.00 -16.23
CA ASP A 13 -19.72 11.71 -17.47
C ASP A 13 -19.39 13.20 -17.20
N ALA A 14 -20.02 13.82 -16.19
CA ALA A 14 -19.67 15.18 -15.78
C ALA A 14 -18.28 15.23 -15.10
N LEU A 15 -17.97 14.23 -14.26
CA LEU A 15 -16.65 14.09 -13.63
C LEU A 15 -15.55 13.88 -14.67
N LEU A 16 -15.77 13.02 -15.67
CA LEU A 16 -14.83 12.77 -16.76
C LEU A 16 -14.59 14.04 -17.59
N LYS A 17 -15.66 14.76 -17.96
CA LYS A 17 -15.54 16.05 -18.67
C LYS A 17 -14.72 17.06 -17.88
N GLU A 18 -14.93 17.17 -16.57
CA GLU A 18 -14.15 18.08 -15.73
C GLU A 18 -12.69 17.63 -15.57
N CYS A 19 -12.44 16.31 -15.50
CA CYS A 19 -11.09 15.76 -15.49
C CYS A 19 -10.34 16.02 -16.80
N THR A 20 -10.99 15.83 -17.95
CA THR A 20 -10.43 16.17 -19.26
C THR A 20 -10.11 17.65 -19.37
N ARG A 21 -11.00 18.53 -18.86
CA ARG A 21 -10.78 19.99 -18.84
C ARG A 21 -9.72 20.45 -17.85
N ALA A 22 -9.27 19.59 -16.93
CA ALA A 22 -8.25 19.92 -15.95
C ALA A 22 -6.84 20.06 -16.57
N PHE A 23 -6.63 19.50 -17.77
CA PHE A 23 -5.38 19.62 -18.51
C PHE A 23 -5.40 20.87 -19.40
N ASP A 24 -4.27 21.57 -19.44
CA ASP A 24 -4.03 22.63 -20.40
C ASP A 24 -3.70 22.06 -21.80
N ASP A 25 -3.34 22.94 -22.74
CA ASP A 25 -3.04 22.53 -24.12
C ASP A 25 -1.66 21.91 -24.29
N ASN A 26 -0.80 22.02 -23.27
CA ASN A 26 0.51 21.37 -23.22
C ASN A 26 0.45 20.01 -22.51
N GLY A 27 -0.71 19.67 -21.92
CA GLY A 27 -0.91 18.43 -21.17
C GLY A 27 -0.47 18.49 -19.72
N GLU A 28 -0.27 19.70 -19.18
CA GLU A 28 0.01 19.92 -17.77
C GLU A 28 -1.29 20.00 -16.96
N LEU A 29 -1.28 19.34 -15.80
CA LEU A 29 -2.44 19.31 -14.91
C LEU A 29 -2.50 20.59 -14.08
N GLN A 30 -3.55 21.38 -14.26
CA GLN A 30 -3.69 22.67 -13.57
C GLN A 30 -4.08 22.52 -12.09
N ALA A 31 -3.13 22.19 -11.20
CA ALA A 31 -3.28 22.13 -9.73
C ALA A 31 -4.62 21.57 -9.19
N LYS A 32 -5.26 20.67 -9.95
CA LYS A 32 -6.58 20.10 -9.69
C LYS A 32 -6.37 18.68 -9.19
N LEU A 33 -6.87 18.38 -7.98
CA LEU A 33 -6.78 17.04 -7.39
C LEU A 33 -7.77 16.04 -8.02
N LEU A 34 -8.80 16.54 -8.71
CA LEU A 34 -9.92 15.74 -9.18
C LEU A 34 -9.51 14.55 -10.08
N PRO A 35 -8.64 14.69 -11.10
CA PRO A 35 -8.24 13.55 -11.92
C PRO A 35 -7.57 12.45 -11.10
N ARG A 36 -6.71 12.81 -10.14
CA ARG A 36 -6.08 11.83 -9.24
C ARG A 36 -7.11 11.11 -8.38
N ILE A 37 -8.06 11.85 -7.81
CA ILE A 37 -9.11 11.30 -6.94
C ILE A 37 -10.02 10.37 -7.74
N LEU A 38 -10.49 10.80 -8.91
CA LEU A 38 -11.35 10.00 -9.77
C LEU A 38 -10.68 8.70 -10.16
N LEU A 39 -9.44 8.75 -10.67
CA LEU A 39 -8.68 7.59 -11.14
C LEU A 39 -8.21 6.65 -10.03
N LEU A 40 -8.17 7.12 -8.78
CA LEU A 40 -7.91 6.25 -7.63
C LEU A 40 -9.20 5.61 -7.13
N MET A 41 -10.29 6.37 -7.10
CA MET A 41 -11.52 6.00 -6.40
C MET A 41 -12.60 5.41 -7.32
N HIS A 42 -12.42 5.40 -8.64
CA HIS A 42 -13.44 4.94 -9.59
C HIS A 42 -13.87 3.50 -9.35
N ARG A 43 -12.93 2.64 -8.92
CA ARG A 43 -13.18 1.23 -8.66
C ARG A 43 -14.31 0.99 -7.65
N TRP A 44 -14.65 1.97 -6.80
CA TRP A 44 -15.78 1.90 -5.87
C TRP A 44 -17.16 1.88 -6.53
N TYR A 45 -17.29 2.36 -7.76
CA TYR A 45 -18.58 2.50 -8.44
C TYR A 45 -18.56 2.10 -9.93
N ILE A 46 -17.39 1.85 -10.51
CA ILE A 46 -17.23 1.38 -11.90
C ILE A 46 -15.89 0.64 -12.06
N THR A 47 -15.80 -0.38 -12.92
CA THR A 47 -14.52 -1.05 -13.20
C THR A 47 -13.56 -0.15 -13.99
N SER A 48 -12.24 -0.39 -13.91
CA SER A 48 -11.25 0.34 -14.72
C SER A 48 -11.52 0.18 -16.21
N SER A 49 -11.92 -1.02 -16.66
CA SER A 49 -12.26 -1.30 -18.05
C SER A 49 -13.48 -0.50 -18.51
N GLU A 50 -14.56 -0.45 -17.73
CA GLU A 50 -15.74 0.34 -18.10
C GLU A 50 -15.43 1.85 -18.10
N LEU A 51 -14.57 2.34 -17.19
CA LEU A 51 -14.12 3.74 -17.18
C LEU A 51 -13.32 4.08 -18.44
N ALA A 52 -12.34 3.22 -18.80
CA ALA A 52 -11.55 3.38 -20.01
C ALA A 52 -12.42 3.27 -21.27
N GLY A 53 -13.41 2.38 -21.29
CA GLY A 53 -14.41 2.28 -22.36
C GLY A 53 -15.23 3.56 -22.52
N LYS A 54 -15.65 4.20 -21.42
CA LYS A 54 -16.31 5.52 -21.47
C LYS A 54 -15.41 6.61 -22.04
N LEU A 55 -14.13 6.65 -21.67
CA LEU A 55 -13.16 7.58 -22.24
C LEU A 55 -12.96 7.34 -23.75
N LEU A 56 -12.92 6.07 -24.17
CA LEU A 56 -12.81 5.70 -25.58
C LEU A 56 -14.05 6.12 -26.37
N MET A 57 -15.25 5.94 -25.81
CA MET A 57 -16.49 6.43 -26.41
C MET A 57 -16.48 7.95 -26.54
N MET A 58 -16.09 8.68 -25.48
CA MET A 58 -15.96 10.15 -25.53
C MET A 58 -14.95 10.61 -26.59
N TYR A 59 -13.88 9.84 -26.82
CA TYR A 59 -12.88 10.12 -27.83
C TYR A 59 -13.41 9.88 -29.26
N ARG A 60 -14.19 8.80 -29.47
CA ARG A 60 -14.83 8.47 -30.75
C ARG A 60 -15.96 9.42 -31.14
N ASP A 61 -16.81 9.79 -30.19
CA ASP A 61 -18.04 10.55 -30.42
C ASP A 61 -17.83 12.06 -30.54
N CYS A 62 -16.57 12.52 -30.53
CA CYS A 62 -16.25 13.93 -30.58
C CYS A 62 -16.49 14.47 -32.00
N LYS A 63 -17.57 15.24 -32.19
CA LYS A 63 -18.04 15.73 -33.51
C LYS A 63 -18.00 17.26 -33.68
N ASP A 64 -17.67 18.00 -32.63
CA ASP A 64 -17.71 19.47 -32.62
C ASP A 64 -16.38 20.10 -33.13
N ASP A 65 -16.38 21.39 -33.45
CA ASP A 65 -15.17 22.15 -33.86
C ASP A 65 -14.02 22.11 -32.83
N SER A 66 -14.33 21.80 -31.56
CA SER A 66 -13.34 21.60 -30.49
C SER A 66 -12.89 20.15 -30.30
N CYS A 67 -13.20 19.27 -31.26
CA CYS A 67 -12.99 17.83 -31.19
C CYS A 67 -11.52 17.45 -30.99
N GLN A 68 -10.62 17.97 -31.83
CA GLN A 68 -9.19 17.66 -31.75
C GLN A 68 -8.60 18.02 -30.37
N ARG A 69 -8.99 19.19 -29.83
CA ARG A 69 -8.53 19.64 -28.51
C ARG A 69 -9.07 18.75 -27.39
N THR A 70 -10.33 18.33 -27.49
CA THR A 70 -10.95 17.44 -26.50
C THR A 70 -10.34 16.05 -26.54
N GLN A 71 -10.13 15.49 -27.74
CA GLN A 71 -9.44 14.21 -27.96
C GLN A 71 -8.04 14.22 -27.38
N LEU A 72 -7.25 15.26 -27.65
CA LEU A 72 -5.91 15.43 -27.09
C LEU A 72 -5.93 15.48 -25.56
N LYS A 73 -6.89 16.21 -24.96
CA LYS A 73 -7.05 16.25 -23.51
C LYS A 73 -7.47 14.91 -22.90
N ILE A 74 -8.25 14.11 -23.61
CA ILE A 74 -8.55 12.73 -23.18
C ILE A 74 -7.26 11.90 -23.19
N CYS A 75 -6.42 12.03 -24.22
CA CYS A 75 -5.11 11.39 -24.25
C CYS A 75 -4.20 11.85 -23.10
N TYR A 76 -4.25 13.13 -22.71
CA TYR A 76 -3.53 13.60 -21.52
C TYR A 76 -4.04 12.97 -20.22
N LEU A 77 -5.35 12.81 -20.07
CA LEU A 77 -5.93 12.11 -18.92
C LEU A 77 -5.50 10.63 -18.89
N MET A 78 -5.55 9.95 -20.03
CA MET A 78 -5.10 8.55 -20.15
C MET A 78 -3.60 8.42 -19.86
N ARG A 79 -2.76 9.30 -20.41
CA ARG A 79 -1.32 9.35 -20.09
C ARG A 79 -1.10 9.56 -18.61
N TYR A 80 -1.82 10.51 -18.00
CA TYR A 80 -1.73 10.77 -16.57
C TYR A 80 -2.13 9.53 -15.76
N TRP A 81 -3.17 8.80 -16.18
CA TRP A 81 -3.57 7.55 -15.56
C TRP A 81 -2.46 6.49 -15.65
N ILE A 82 -1.92 6.25 -16.84
CA ILE A 82 -0.84 5.30 -17.10
C ILE A 82 0.39 5.61 -16.23
N VAL A 83 0.82 6.87 -16.19
CA VAL A 83 2.01 7.30 -15.44
C VAL A 83 1.77 7.26 -13.92
N THR A 84 0.56 7.60 -13.46
CA THR A 84 0.26 7.68 -12.02
C THR A 84 -0.03 6.30 -11.42
N PHE A 85 -0.66 5.41 -12.17
CA PHE A 85 -1.09 4.08 -11.72
C PHE A 85 -0.65 2.96 -12.70
N PRO A 86 0.66 2.83 -13.00
CA PRO A 86 1.18 1.93 -14.02
C PRO A 86 0.91 0.44 -13.75
N ALA A 87 0.81 0.06 -12.47
CA ALA A 87 0.48 -1.31 -12.09
C ALA A 87 -0.88 -1.76 -12.62
N GLU A 88 -1.88 -0.87 -12.72
CA GLU A 88 -3.19 -1.23 -13.27
C GLU A 88 -3.10 -1.65 -14.73
N PHE A 89 -2.33 -0.91 -15.53
CA PHE A 89 -2.13 -1.17 -16.96
C PHE A 89 -1.19 -2.36 -17.24
N ASN A 90 -0.54 -2.92 -16.22
CA ASN A 90 0.23 -4.16 -16.34
C ASN A 90 -0.53 -5.39 -15.82
N LEU A 91 -1.42 -5.19 -14.85
CA LEU A 91 -2.08 -6.28 -14.13
C LEU A 91 -3.49 -6.58 -14.63
N ASP A 92 -4.19 -5.61 -15.23
CA ASP A 92 -5.58 -5.72 -15.70
C ASP A 92 -5.65 -5.96 -17.22
N PRO A 93 -6.01 -7.18 -17.69
CA PRO A 93 -6.08 -7.49 -19.12
C PRO A 93 -7.11 -6.65 -19.88
N GLY A 94 -8.22 -6.28 -19.23
CA GLY A 94 -9.26 -5.47 -19.88
C GLY A 94 -8.77 -4.06 -20.14
N LEU A 95 -8.01 -3.49 -19.21
CA LEU A 95 -7.40 -2.18 -19.37
C LEU A 95 -6.30 -2.18 -20.45
N ILE A 96 -5.50 -3.25 -20.52
CA ILE A 96 -4.51 -3.46 -21.60
C ILE A 96 -5.22 -3.47 -22.96
N GLN A 97 -6.24 -4.31 -23.11
CA GLN A 97 -6.99 -4.44 -24.37
C GLN A 97 -7.61 -3.10 -24.80
N LEU A 98 -8.25 -2.38 -23.87
CA LEU A 98 -8.86 -1.09 -24.18
C LEU A 98 -7.85 0.00 -24.52
N THR A 99 -6.64 -0.06 -23.96
CA THR A 99 -5.57 0.88 -24.29
C THR A 99 -5.05 0.64 -25.70
N GLU A 100 -4.91 -0.62 -26.13
CA GLU A 100 -4.57 -0.97 -27.51
C GLU A 100 -5.70 -0.56 -28.48
N GLU A 101 -6.96 -0.79 -28.13
CA GLU A 101 -8.10 -0.31 -28.93
C GLU A 101 -8.09 1.22 -29.07
N PHE A 102 -7.74 1.94 -28.01
CA PHE A 102 -7.59 3.40 -28.03
C PHE A 102 -6.50 3.84 -29.00
N ARG A 103 -5.36 3.14 -28.99
CA ARG A 103 -4.21 3.37 -29.87
C ARG A 103 -4.58 3.12 -31.34
N ASP A 104 -5.33 2.05 -31.63
CA ASP A 104 -5.80 1.73 -32.98
C ASP A 104 -6.73 2.82 -33.53
N VAL A 105 -7.67 3.30 -32.73
CA VAL A 105 -8.57 4.40 -33.13
C VAL A 105 -7.79 5.69 -33.35
N ALA A 106 -6.81 6.01 -32.49
CA ALA A 106 -5.95 7.18 -32.67
C ALA A 106 -5.12 7.11 -33.96
N ALA A 107 -4.64 5.92 -34.34
CA ALA A 107 -3.93 5.69 -35.58
C ALA A 107 -4.83 5.87 -36.81
N GLN A 108 -6.07 5.36 -36.76
CA GLN A 108 -7.06 5.55 -37.84
C GLN A 108 -7.42 7.02 -38.08
N LEU A 109 -7.41 7.84 -37.02
CA LEU A 109 -7.63 9.28 -37.10
C LEU A 109 -6.37 10.08 -37.52
N GLY A 110 -5.25 9.41 -37.80
CA GLY A 110 -4.01 10.04 -38.26
C GLY A 110 -3.25 10.84 -37.20
N SER A 111 -3.62 10.71 -35.91
CA SER A 111 -3.06 11.52 -34.82
C SER A 111 -1.86 10.82 -34.16
N GLN A 112 -0.68 10.89 -34.79
CA GLN A 112 0.56 10.26 -34.31
C GLN A 112 0.98 10.72 -32.90
N GLU A 113 0.67 11.96 -32.54
CA GLU A 113 0.95 12.49 -31.20
C GLU A 113 0.11 11.79 -30.12
N HIS A 114 -1.14 11.42 -30.41
CA HIS A 114 -2.00 10.69 -29.47
C HIS A 114 -1.46 9.29 -29.19
N PHE A 115 -0.94 8.63 -30.23
CA PHE A 115 -0.36 7.28 -30.13
C PHE A 115 0.77 7.21 -29.09
N LYS A 116 1.66 8.21 -29.08
CA LYS A 116 2.80 8.28 -28.14
C LYS A 116 2.35 8.46 -26.69
N LEU A 117 1.25 9.20 -26.46
CA LEU A 117 0.73 9.47 -25.12
C LEU A 117 0.12 8.24 -24.44
N LEU A 118 -0.25 7.23 -25.23
CA LEU A 118 -0.96 6.02 -24.79
C LEU A 118 -0.04 4.79 -24.74
N ASP A 119 1.28 4.99 -24.78
CA ASP A 119 2.20 3.87 -24.82
C ASP A 119 2.38 3.19 -23.45
N ILE A 120 1.96 1.93 -23.38
CA ILE A 120 2.13 1.07 -22.20
C ILE A 120 3.34 0.12 -22.31
N SER A 121 4.03 0.09 -23.44
CA SER A 121 5.16 -0.83 -23.68
C SER A 121 6.36 -0.56 -22.75
N THR A 122 6.48 0.68 -22.27
CA THR A 122 7.55 1.11 -21.35
C THR A 122 7.26 0.78 -19.89
N ILE A 123 6.06 0.29 -19.56
CA ILE A 123 5.68 -0.02 -18.18
C ILE A 123 6.49 -1.24 -17.70
N PRO A 124 7.23 -1.14 -16.59
CA PRO A 124 7.96 -2.29 -16.05
C PRO A 124 6.98 -3.36 -15.58
N SER A 125 7.43 -4.62 -15.54
CA SER A 125 6.58 -5.70 -15.03
C SER A 125 6.28 -5.52 -13.53
N TYR A 126 4.99 -5.49 -13.19
CA TYR A 126 4.48 -5.48 -11.82
C TYR A 126 4.08 -6.88 -11.34
N ASP A 127 4.49 -7.92 -12.06
CA ASP A 127 4.22 -9.32 -11.69
C ASP A 127 4.70 -9.67 -10.27
N TRP A 128 5.72 -9.01 -9.75
CA TRP A 128 6.20 -9.20 -8.37
C TRP A 128 5.13 -8.82 -7.32
N MET A 129 4.17 -7.96 -7.67
CA MET A 129 3.00 -7.66 -6.83
C MET A 129 2.07 -8.87 -6.73
N ARG A 130 1.87 -9.62 -7.83
CA ARG A 130 1.11 -10.88 -7.85
C ARG A 130 1.90 -12.07 -7.30
N LYS A 131 3.21 -12.13 -7.58
CA LYS A 131 4.08 -13.27 -7.27
C LYS A 131 4.40 -13.32 -5.77
N LEU A 132 3.64 -14.18 -5.09
CA LEU A 132 3.89 -14.69 -3.75
C LEU A 132 5.34 -15.18 -3.62
N THR A 133 6.21 -14.42 -2.96
CA THR A 133 7.60 -14.83 -2.77
C THR A 133 7.79 -15.45 -1.40
N GLN A 134 7.45 -16.73 -1.23
CA GLN A 134 8.10 -17.59 -0.23
C GLN A 134 8.16 -19.04 -0.72
N ARG A 135 9.37 -19.49 -1.11
CA ARG A 135 9.72 -20.90 -1.08
C ARG A 135 9.79 -21.32 0.39
N LYS A 136 8.95 -22.26 0.84
CA LYS A 136 9.18 -23.00 2.09
C LYS A 136 10.49 -23.77 1.96
N LYS A 137 11.62 -23.15 2.31
CA LYS A 137 12.84 -23.91 2.64
C LYS A 137 12.61 -24.50 4.03
N GLN A 138 12.72 -25.82 4.17
CA GLN A 138 12.78 -26.47 5.49
C GLN A 138 13.98 -25.89 6.25
N THR A 139 13.73 -24.98 7.20
CA THR A 139 14.74 -24.48 8.11
C THR A 139 14.89 -25.45 9.28
N LYS A 140 16.12 -25.94 9.50
CA LYS A 140 16.48 -26.65 10.72
C LYS A 140 16.27 -25.70 11.91
N LYS A 141 15.34 -26.03 12.80
CA LYS A 141 15.02 -25.26 14.01
C LYS A 141 16.27 -25.20 14.91
N GLY A 142 16.74 -24.00 15.28
CA GLY A 142 17.79 -23.85 16.30
C GLY A 142 18.74 -22.66 16.18
N LYS A 143 18.92 -22.04 15.00
CA LYS A 143 19.95 -20.99 14.81
C LYS A 143 19.51 -19.54 15.10
N ALA A 144 18.22 -19.25 15.13
CA ALA A 144 17.72 -17.87 15.25
C ALA A 144 17.84 -17.27 16.67
N SER A 145 17.79 -18.11 17.71
CA SER A 145 17.81 -17.63 19.11
C SER A 145 19.16 -17.03 19.50
N LEU A 146 20.27 -17.59 19.02
CA LEU A 146 21.63 -17.09 19.30
C LEU A 146 21.92 -15.75 18.62
N LEU A 147 21.38 -15.52 17.42
CA LEU A 147 21.56 -14.26 16.70
C LEU A 147 20.84 -13.10 17.39
N PHE A 148 19.67 -13.34 17.98
CA PHE A 148 18.94 -12.31 18.70
C PHE A 148 19.75 -11.74 19.85
N ASP A 149 20.47 -12.56 20.63
CA ASP A 149 21.20 -12.10 21.81
C ASP A 149 22.31 -11.10 21.43
N HIS A 150 22.94 -11.26 20.26
CA HIS A 150 24.05 -10.41 19.78
C HIS A 150 23.63 -9.20 18.93
N LEU A 151 22.41 -9.18 18.39
CA LEU A 151 21.97 -8.09 17.50
C LEU A 151 21.66 -6.83 18.30
N GLU A 152 22.06 -5.64 17.83
CA GLU A 152 21.70 -4.41 18.53
C GLU A 152 20.19 -4.10 18.39
N PRO A 153 19.55 -3.42 19.36
CA PRO A 153 18.14 -3.06 19.27
C PRO A 153 17.78 -2.24 18.02
N MET A 154 18.68 -1.36 17.57
CA MET A 154 18.48 -0.56 16.37
C MET A 154 18.50 -1.42 15.11
N GLU A 155 19.52 -2.27 14.94
CA GLU A 155 19.61 -3.18 13.81
C GLU A 155 18.39 -4.11 13.72
N LEU A 156 17.92 -4.62 14.87
CA LEU A 156 16.70 -5.44 14.88
C LEU A 156 15.47 -4.65 14.42
N ALA A 157 15.32 -3.40 14.90
CA ALA A 157 14.22 -2.53 14.50
C ALA A 157 14.25 -2.22 13.00
N GLU A 158 15.43 -1.96 12.42
CA GLU A 158 15.61 -1.72 10.99
C GLU A 158 15.24 -2.96 10.15
N HIS A 159 15.67 -4.15 10.56
CA HIS A 159 15.33 -5.39 9.87
C HIS A 159 13.82 -5.68 9.92
N LEU A 160 13.17 -5.51 11.07
CA LEU A 160 11.72 -5.69 11.19
C LEU A 160 10.97 -4.66 10.32
N THR A 161 11.42 -3.40 10.35
CA THR A 161 10.87 -2.32 9.52
C THR A 161 11.00 -2.64 8.04
N PHE A 162 12.14 -3.16 7.59
CA PHE A 162 12.33 -3.57 6.21
C PHE A 162 11.39 -4.71 5.80
N LEU A 163 11.24 -5.73 6.66
CA LEU A 163 10.35 -6.87 6.38
C LEU A 163 8.89 -6.43 6.25
N GLU A 164 8.44 -5.57 7.17
CA GLU A 164 7.10 -5.00 7.14
C GLU A 164 6.89 -4.08 5.94
N PHE A 165 7.82 -3.17 5.66
CA PHE A 165 7.74 -2.26 4.52
C PHE A 165 7.66 -3.04 3.20
N LYS A 166 8.40 -4.14 3.08
CA LYS A 166 8.31 -5.04 1.93
C LYS A 166 6.95 -5.73 1.81
N SER A 167 6.29 -6.01 2.94
CA SER A 167 4.92 -6.56 2.97
C SER A 167 3.88 -5.51 2.60
N ILE A 168 3.89 -4.35 3.26
CA ILE A 168 2.87 -3.30 3.08
C ILE A 168 2.89 -2.71 1.66
N ARG A 169 4.08 -2.59 1.04
CA ARG A 169 4.22 -2.12 -0.34
C ARG A 169 3.59 -3.02 -1.40
N ARG A 170 3.27 -4.27 -1.04
CA ARG A 170 2.57 -5.18 -1.95
C ARG A 170 1.06 -5.00 -1.88
N ILE A 171 0.53 -4.43 -0.79
CA ILE A 171 -0.90 -4.18 -0.62
C ILE A 171 -1.30 -3.08 -1.60
N SER A 172 -2.19 -3.44 -2.51
CA SER A 172 -2.73 -2.59 -3.55
C SER A 172 -4.02 -1.90 -3.08
N PHE A 173 -4.47 -0.89 -3.82
CA PHE A 173 -5.75 -0.25 -3.56
C PHE A 173 -6.93 -1.24 -3.63
N THR A 174 -6.87 -2.18 -4.59
CA THR A 174 -7.88 -3.24 -4.74
C THR A 174 -7.95 -4.17 -3.53
N ASP A 175 -6.83 -4.40 -2.85
CA ASP A 175 -6.82 -5.20 -1.62
C ASP A 175 -7.60 -4.48 -0.51
N TYR A 176 -7.38 -3.18 -0.32
CA TYR A 176 -8.15 -2.39 0.66
C TYR A 176 -9.63 -2.34 0.31
N GLN A 177 -9.94 -2.09 -0.96
CA GLN A 177 -11.32 -2.02 -1.42
C GLN A 177 -12.08 -3.33 -1.18
N SER A 178 -11.48 -4.47 -1.58
CA SER A 178 -12.05 -5.80 -1.35
C SER A 178 -12.32 -6.04 0.13
N TYR A 179 -11.35 -5.72 1.00
CA TYR A 179 -11.52 -5.87 2.45
C TYR A 179 -12.68 -5.05 3.01
N VAL A 180 -12.83 -3.78 2.59
CA VAL A 180 -13.91 -2.91 3.08
C VAL A 180 -15.27 -3.37 2.56
N ILE A 181 -15.38 -3.77 1.29
CA ILE A 181 -16.64 -4.24 0.69
C ILE A 181 -17.13 -5.52 1.37
N HIS A 182 -16.22 -6.46 1.62
CA HIS A 182 -16.60 -7.75 2.22
C HIS A 182 -16.64 -7.72 3.75
N GLY A 183 -16.05 -6.71 4.39
CA GLY A 183 -15.90 -6.63 5.84
C GLY A 183 -15.00 -7.71 6.45
N CYS A 184 -14.33 -8.52 5.62
CA CYS A 184 -13.42 -9.58 6.04
C CYS A 184 -12.39 -9.89 4.94
N LEU A 185 -11.40 -10.73 5.28
CA LEU A 185 -10.39 -11.20 4.34
C LEU A 185 -10.99 -12.29 3.44
N MET A 186 -11.53 -11.90 2.29
CA MET A 186 -11.93 -12.83 1.23
C MET A 186 -10.96 -12.74 0.06
N GLU A 187 -10.31 -13.85 -0.27
CA GLU A 187 -9.41 -13.98 -1.44
C GLU A 187 -8.34 -12.88 -1.56
N ASN A 188 -7.87 -12.35 -0.42
CA ASN A 188 -6.91 -11.26 -0.34
C ASN A 188 -5.59 -11.72 0.30
N PRO A 189 -4.78 -12.52 -0.42
CA PRO A 189 -3.59 -13.14 0.14
C PRO A 189 -2.50 -12.14 0.52
N THR A 190 -2.53 -10.92 -0.03
CA THR A 190 -1.52 -9.90 0.24
C THR A 190 -1.76 -9.21 1.56
N LEU A 191 -3.00 -8.78 1.82
CA LEU A 191 -3.38 -8.24 3.12
C LEU A 191 -3.28 -9.31 4.22
N GLU A 192 -3.75 -10.53 3.94
CA GLU A 192 -3.65 -11.66 4.87
C GLU A 192 -2.20 -11.92 5.30
N ARG A 193 -1.24 -11.92 4.37
CA ARG A 193 0.19 -12.06 4.68
C ARG A 193 0.73 -10.93 5.54
N SER A 194 0.28 -9.69 5.31
CA SER A 194 0.71 -8.56 6.13
C SER A 194 0.20 -8.69 7.57
N ILE A 195 -1.04 -9.13 7.74
CA ILE A 195 -1.63 -9.43 9.05
C ILE A 195 -0.91 -10.61 9.72
N ALA A 196 -0.61 -11.66 8.95
CA ALA A 196 0.14 -12.81 9.45
C ALA A 196 1.58 -12.43 9.88
N LEU A 197 2.24 -11.52 9.16
CA LEU A 197 3.54 -10.98 9.55
C LEU A 197 3.44 -10.22 10.88
N PHE A 198 2.47 -9.31 11.00
CA PHE A 198 2.21 -8.56 12.23
C PHE A 198 1.99 -9.51 13.43
N ASN A 199 1.06 -10.45 13.30
CA ASN A 199 0.78 -11.45 14.35
C ASN A 199 1.98 -12.34 14.63
N GLY A 200 2.73 -12.70 13.60
CA GLY A 200 3.96 -13.48 13.70
C GLY A 200 5.05 -12.78 14.49
N VAL A 201 5.21 -11.46 14.33
CA VAL A 201 6.14 -10.65 15.14
C VAL A 201 5.71 -10.66 16.61
N SER A 202 4.43 -10.41 16.89
CA SER A 202 3.89 -10.44 18.26
C SER A 202 4.12 -11.80 18.93
N GLN A 203 3.85 -12.90 18.20
CA GLN A 203 4.08 -14.26 18.69
C GLN A 203 5.57 -14.57 18.86
N TRP A 204 6.42 -14.10 17.93
CA TRP A 204 7.86 -14.29 18.01
C TRP A 204 8.44 -13.63 19.27
N VAL A 205 8.01 -12.40 19.59
CA VAL A 205 8.37 -11.72 20.85
C VAL A 205 8.00 -12.57 22.06
N GLN A 206 6.76 -13.08 22.12
CA GLN A 206 6.30 -13.93 23.21
C GLN A 206 7.16 -15.19 23.35
N LEU A 207 7.43 -15.88 22.24
CA LEU A 207 8.24 -17.09 22.21
C LEU A 207 9.69 -16.83 22.61
N MET A 208 10.27 -15.71 22.20
CA MET A 208 11.63 -15.33 22.56
C MET A 208 11.76 -15.10 24.07
N VAL A 209 10.79 -14.42 24.69
CA VAL A 209 10.74 -14.28 26.16
C VAL A 209 10.55 -15.65 26.81
N LEU A 210 9.54 -16.42 26.41
CA LEU A 210 9.22 -17.71 27.04
C LEU A 210 10.26 -18.80 26.80
N SER A 211 11.16 -18.63 25.82
CA SER A 211 12.26 -19.55 25.56
C SER A 211 13.36 -19.53 26.63
N LYS A 212 13.47 -18.45 27.41
CA LYS A 212 14.49 -18.33 28.46
C LYS A 212 14.03 -18.98 29.76
N LEU A 213 14.90 -19.81 30.33
CA LEU A 213 14.58 -20.66 31.48
C LEU A 213 14.42 -19.88 32.79
N THR A 214 15.25 -18.85 33.02
CA THR A 214 15.28 -18.11 34.29
C THR A 214 14.51 -16.79 34.21
N PRO A 215 13.87 -16.32 35.31
CA PRO A 215 13.21 -15.01 35.35
C PRO A 215 14.12 -13.84 34.96
N GLN A 216 15.40 -13.88 35.35
CA GLN A 216 16.37 -12.83 35.07
C GLN A 216 16.65 -12.72 33.57
N THR A 217 16.94 -13.85 32.91
CA THR A 217 17.21 -13.87 31.47
C THR A 217 15.96 -13.54 30.64
N ARG A 218 14.76 -13.86 31.14
CA ARG A 218 13.51 -13.37 30.53
C ARG A 218 13.38 -11.84 30.63
N ALA A 219 13.72 -11.26 31.78
CA ALA A 219 13.67 -9.83 31.99
C ALA A 219 14.64 -9.08 31.06
N GLU A 220 15.83 -9.63 30.81
CA GLU A 220 16.78 -9.10 29.83
C GLU A 220 16.20 -9.06 28.40
N VAL A 221 15.53 -10.14 27.97
CA VAL A 221 14.86 -10.18 26.65
C VAL A 221 13.73 -9.16 26.57
N ILE A 222 12.92 -9.01 27.63
CA ILE A 222 11.86 -8.00 27.70
C ILE A 222 12.46 -6.59 27.59
N THR A 223 13.50 -6.27 28.37
CA THR A 223 14.21 -5.00 28.30
C THR A 223 14.73 -4.72 26.89
N LYS A 224 15.32 -5.72 26.24
CA LYS A 224 15.80 -5.58 24.86
C LYS A 224 14.68 -5.24 23.88
N TYR A 225 13.54 -5.92 23.95
CA TYR A 225 12.40 -5.59 23.10
C TYR A 225 11.77 -4.23 23.40
N ILE A 226 11.84 -3.74 24.64
CA ILE A 226 11.44 -2.37 24.97
C ILE A 226 12.37 -1.36 24.28
N HIS A 227 13.69 -1.61 24.28
CA HIS A 227 14.62 -0.78 23.51
C HIS A 227 14.34 -0.86 22.00
N VAL A 228 14.04 -2.04 21.46
CA VAL A 228 13.63 -2.21 20.05
C VAL A 228 12.36 -1.38 19.76
N ALA A 229 11.36 -1.42 20.63
CA ALA A 229 10.15 -0.61 20.50
C ALA A 229 10.46 0.90 20.47
N GLN A 230 11.35 1.38 21.35
CA GLN A 230 11.82 2.76 21.30
C GLN A 230 12.49 3.10 19.96
N LYS A 231 13.32 2.19 19.42
CA LYS A 231 13.95 2.40 18.10
C LYS A 231 12.94 2.37 16.95
N LEU A 232 11.93 1.50 17.02
CA LEU A 232 10.81 1.50 16.05
C LEU A 232 10.03 2.82 16.08
N LEU A 233 9.82 3.40 17.28
CA LEU A 233 9.23 4.73 17.40
C LEU A 233 10.11 5.81 16.75
N LEU A 234 11.43 5.79 16.98
CA LEU A 234 12.36 6.73 16.33
C LEU A 234 12.36 6.59 14.81
N LEU A 235 12.19 5.37 14.30
CA LEU A 235 12.03 5.08 12.87
C LEU A 235 10.62 5.42 12.33
N GLN A 236 9.72 5.92 13.19
CA GLN A 236 8.31 6.19 12.86
C GLN A 236 7.56 4.95 12.33
N ASN A 237 8.00 3.76 12.75
CA ASN A 237 7.35 2.51 12.43
C ASN A 237 6.34 2.10 13.51
N PHE A 238 5.15 2.70 13.44
CA PHE A 238 4.08 2.47 14.40
C PHE A 238 3.45 1.07 14.31
N ASN A 239 3.43 0.45 13.13
CA ASN A 239 2.78 -0.84 12.97
C ASN A 239 3.61 -1.98 13.59
N THR A 240 4.92 -2.09 13.29
CA THR A 240 5.78 -3.06 14.00
C THR A 240 5.92 -2.70 15.48
N LEU A 241 5.96 -1.40 15.84
CA LEU A 241 5.96 -0.98 17.24
C LEU A 241 4.77 -1.61 17.98
N MET A 242 3.57 -1.51 17.43
CA MET A 242 2.37 -2.08 18.03
C MET A 242 2.43 -3.61 18.09
N ALA A 243 3.01 -4.27 17.09
CA ALA A 243 3.23 -5.72 17.15
C ALA A 243 4.12 -6.13 18.33
N VAL A 244 5.24 -5.42 18.54
CA VAL A 244 6.16 -5.69 19.66
C VAL A 244 5.50 -5.39 21.00
N VAL A 245 4.86 -4.23 21.15
CA VAL A 245 4.17 -3.82 22.38
C VAL A 245 3.02 -4.76 22.71
N GLY A 246 2.23 -5.16 21.70
CA GLY A 246 1.17 -6.16 21.85
C GLY A 246 1.70 -7.53 22.26
N GLY A 247 2.86 -7.94 21.72
CA GLY A 247 3.57 -9.15 22.13
C GLY A 247 4.00 -9.13 23.60
N LEU A 248 4.58 -8.02 24.06
CA LEU A 248 5.03 -7.84 25.46
C LEU A 248 3.85 -7.71 26.44
N SER A 249 2.74 -7.13 26.00
CA SER A 249 1.52 -6.94 26.81
C SER A 249 0.61 -8.16 26.84
N HIS A 250 0.93 -9.20 26.06
CA HIS A 250 0.13 -10.42 25.97
C HIS A 250 0.01 -11.12 27.33
N SER A 251 -1.14 -11.77 27.57
CA SER A 251 -1.47 -12.42 28.85
C SER A 251 -0.46 -13.48 29.31
N SER A 252 0.25 -14.12 28.37
CA SER A 252 1.31 -15.07 28.67
C SER A 252 2.56 -14.44 29.29
N ILE A 253 2.83 -13.16 28.98
CA ILE A 253 4.00 -12.41 29.46
C ILE A 253 3.64 -11.54 30.66
N SER A 254 2.49 -10.85 30.61
CA SER A 254 2.06 -9.94 31.68
C SER A 254 1.85 -10.63 33.03
N ARG A 255 1.49 -11.92 33.03
CA ARG A 255 1.31 -12.71 34.25
C ARG A 255 2.61 -13.14 34.95
N LEU A 256 3.78 -12.97 34.31
CA LEU A 256 5.08 -13.43 34.83
C LEU A 256 5.62 -12.50 35.94
N LYS A 257 4.94 -12.43 37.08
CA LYS A 257 5.24 -11.48 38.17
C LYS A 257 6.69 -11.49 38.63
N GLU A 258 7.27 -12.68 38.78
CA GLU A 258 8.66 -12.86 39.18
C GLU A 258 9.64 -12.35 38.11
N THR A 259 9.32 -12.44 36.83
CA THR A 259 10.14 -11.86 35.76
C THR A 259 10.06 -10.34 35.79
N HIS A 260 8.86 -9.77 35.98
CA HIS A 260 8.66 -8.33 36.05
C HIS A 260 9.36 -7.68 37.25
N SER A 261 9.60 -8.39 38.36
CA SER A 261 10.38 -7.85 39.49
C SER A 261 11.86 -7.64 39.19
N TYR A 262 12.41 -8.26 38.14
CA TYR A 262 13.79 -8.04 37.70
C TYR A 262 13.95 -6.93 36.65
N LEU A 263 12.85 -6.30 36.22
CA LEU A 263 12.93 -5.18 35.28
C LEU A 263 13.39 -3.90 36.00
N ALA A 264 14.31 -3.16 35.38
CA ALA A 264 14.74 -1.88 35.91
C ALA A 264 13.56 -0.88 35.96
N PRO A 265 13.46 -0.02 36.99
CA PRO A 265 12.35 0.94 37.13
C PRO A 265 12.14 1.84 35.91
N GLU A 266 13.23 2.22 35.24
CA GLU A 266 13.21 3.02 34.00
C GLU A 266 12.51 2.28 32.86
N VAL A 267 12.80 0.98 32.72
CA VAL A 267 12.21 0.09 31.72
C VAL A 267 10.73 -0.14 32.03
N VAL A 268 10.39 -0.32 33.31
CA VAL A 268 8.99 -0.45 33.76
C VAL A 268 8.19 0.82 33.49
N LYS A 269 8.79 2.01 33.63
CA LYS A 269 8.13 3.28 33.33
C LYS A 269 7.83 3.41 31.83
N VAL A 270 8.79 3.06 30.97
CA VAL A 270 8.61 3.00 29.52
C VAL A 270 7.60 1.93 29.11
N SER A 271 7.55 0.79 29.81
CA SER A 271 6.65 -0.33 29.48
C SER A 271 5.23 -0.18 30.02
N ARG A 272 5.04 0.47 31.18
CA ARG A 272 3.73 0.54 31.85
C ARG A 272 2.92 1.79 31.52
N TYR A 273 3.51 2.93 31.16
CA TYR A 273 2.76 4.18 31.16
C TYR A 273 3.05 5.08 29.96
N GLU A 274 2.00 5.20 29.14
CA GLU A 274 1.59 6.43 28.45
C GLU A 274 2.34 6.86 27.18
N SER A 275 3.64 6.61 27.00
CA SER A 275 4.34 7.16 25.81
C SER A 275 4.20 6.35 24.52
N LEU A 276 3.90 5.05 24.58
CA LEU A 276 3.87 4.16 23.40
C LEU A 276 2.46 3.64 23.01
N ASN A 277 1.50 3.71 23.93
CA ASN A 277 0.08 3.32 23.69
C ASN A 277 -0.86 4.53 23.52
N GLN A 278 -0.37 5.77 23.67
CA GLN A 278 -1.12 7.02 23.42
C GLN A 278 -0.72 7.72 22.11
N LEU A 279 0.15 7.09 21.30
CA LEU A 279 0.46 7.46 19.92
C LEU A 279 -0.31 6.54 18.97
#